data_AF-A0A914XMH8-F1
#
_entry.id   AF-A0A914XMH8-F1
#
_cell.length_a   1.000
_cell.length_b   1.000
_cell.length_c   1.000
_cell.angle_alpha   90.00
_cell.angle_beta   90.00
_cell.angle_gamma   90.00
#
_symmetry.space_group_name_H-M   'P 1'
#
loop_
_entity.id
_entity.type
_entity.pdbx_description
1 polymer ?
#
loop_
_entity_poly.entity_id
_entity_poly.type
_entity_poly.pdbx_seq_one_letter_code
_entity_poly.pdbx_strand_id
1 'polypeptide(L)'
;MDDYKRLYYIHRVDLKDKDVGDLTERKELRKRLKCHDFKWYLDNIIPEKFVPDENVHAFGSVRNPATGLCLDTLQRDEKSTINLGVFGCQSGGSSSQVFSLSNKDELRREETCADSVERRDGIGKANVRMIHCTGAMASQAWKHIKNKQLVHSHTSLCMDAEGLKNGDDVMLKTCDSNKLMILYSAIHQWLLAHCPLVV
;
A
#
# COMPACT_ATOMS: atom_id res chain seq x y z
N MET A 1 -9.71 -15.99 11.28
CA MET A 1 -8.72 -15.21 10.53
C MET A 1 -7.42 -15.01 11.29
N ASP A 2 -7.26 -15.55 12.50
CA ASP A 2 -6.00 -15.52 13.26
C ASP A 2 -5.36 -14.12 13.27
N ASP A 3 -4.07 -14.00 12.93
CA ASP A 3 -3.36 -12.72 12.91
C ASP A 3 -3.69 -11.87 11.67
N TYR A 4 -4.30 -12.44 10.62
CA TYR A 4 -4.68 -11.74 9.39
C TYR A 4 -5.87 -10.80 9.57
N LYS A 5 -6.61 -10.91 10.67
CA LYS A 5 -7.65 -9.94 11.03
C LYS A 5 -7.11 -8.50 11.14
N ARG A 6 -5.80 -8.33 11.39
CA ARG A 6 -5.13 -7.02 11.41
C ARG A 6 -5.35 -6.25 10.10
N LEU A 7 -5.30 -6.95 8.97
CA LEU A 7 -5.47 -6.37 7.64
C LEU A 7 -6.92 -5.93 7.41
N TYR A 8 -7.90 -6.71 7.88
CA TYR A 8 -9.30 -6.30 7.87
C TYR A 8 -9.53 -5.00 8.68
N TYR A 9 -8.96 -4.91 9.88
CA TYR A 9 -9.14 -3.74 10.75
C TYR A 9 -8.45 -2.48 10.24
N ILE A 10 -7.47 -2.55 9.32
CA ILE A 10 -6.94 -1.35 8.63
C ILE A 10 -8.06 -0.66 7.81
N HIS A 11 -8.96 -1.44 7.22
CA HIS A 11 -10.10 -0.92 6.47
C HIS A 11 -11.28 -0.54 7.34
N ARG A 12 -11.37 -1.12 8.53
CA ARG A 12 -12.49 -0.97 9.47
C ARG A 12 -11.98 -0.71 10.88
N VAL A 13 -11.20 0.37 11.03
CA VAL A 13 -10.64 0.77 12.33
C VAL A 13 -11.74 0.99 13.35
N ASP A 14 -12.92 1.45 12.91
CA ASP A 14 -14.14 1.62 13.70
C ASP A 14 -14.65 0.32 14.36
N LEU A 15 -14.19 -0.85 13.89
CA LEU A 15 -14.56 -2.16 14.42
C LEU A 15 -13.52 -2.79 15.34
N LYS A 16 -12.33 -2.18 15.49
CA LYS A 16 -11.21 -2.81 16.20
C LYS A 16 -11.52 -3.10 17.68
N ASP A 17 -12.18 -2.15 18.34
CA ASP A 17 -12.48 -2.21 19.78
C ASP A 17 -13.97 -2.48 20.05
N LYS A 18 -14.73 -2.90 19.03
CA LYS A 18 -16.14 -3.24 19.23
C LYS A 18 -16.27 -4.58 19.95
N ASP A 19 -17.17 -4.61 20.92
CA ASP A 19 -17.56 -5.85 21.58
C ASP A 19 -18.23 -6.79 20.57
N VAL A 20 -17.63 -7.97 20.42
CA VAL A 20 -18.10 -9.05 19.54
C VAL A 20 -18.87 -10.12 20.30
N GLY A 21 -19.07 -9.94 21.61
CA GLY A 21 -19.66 -10.92 22.51
C GLY A 21 -18.74 -12.09 22.83
N ASP A 22 -19.30 -13.09 23.51
CA ASP A 22 -18.56 -14.30 23.87
C ASP A 22 -18.37 -15.22 22.65
N LEU A 23 -17.10 -15.49 22.33
CA LEU A 23 -16.69 -16.37 21.23
C LEU A 23 -16.19 -17.74 21.72
N THR A 24 -16.37 -18.08 23.00
CA THR A 24 -15.84 -19.30 23.62
C THR A 24 -16.30 -20.55 22.87
N GLU A 25 -17.61 -20.72 22.67
CA GLU A 25 -18.16 -21.89 21.98
C GLU A 25 -17.61 -22.04 20.54
N ARG A 26 -17.49 -20.93 19.81
CA ARG A 26 -16.95 -20.92 18.44
C ARG A 26 -15.48 -21.31 18.41
N LYS A 27 -14.68 -20.82 19.37
CA LYS A 27 -13.26 -21.17 19.50
C LYS A 27 -13.08 -22.63 19.90
N GLU A 28 -13.91 -23.16 20.79
CA GLU A 28 -13.87 -24.57 21.17
C GLU A 28 -14.31 -25.49 20.02
N LEU A 29 -15.33 -25.11 19.26
CA LEU A 29 -15.75 -25.85 18.07
C LEU A 29 -14.59 -26.00 17.08
N ARG A 30 -13.86 -24.92 16.79
CA ARG A 30 -12.66 -24.96 15.94
C ARG A 30 -11.61 -25.96 16.46
N LYS A 31 -11.38 -26.00 17.77
CA LYS A 31 -10.45 -26.95 18.41
C LYS A 31 -10.94 -28.40 18.27
N ARG A 32 -12.22 -28.67 18.57
CA ARG A 32 -12.82 -30.02 18.46
C ARG A 32 -12.76 -30.56 17.03
N LEU A 33 -13.01 -29.70 16.05
CA LEU A 33 -12.95 -30.05 14.63
C LEU A 33 -11.51 -30.12 14.07
N LYS A 34 -10.50 -29.80 14.87
CA LYS A 34 -9.09 -29.81 14.46
C LYS A 34 -8.83 -29.03 13.17
N CYS A 35 -9.48 -27.86 13.04
CA CYS A 35 -9.34 -27.05 11.84
C CYS A 35 -7.90 -26.54 11.66
N HIS A 36 -7.48 -26.39 10.41
CA HIS A 36 -6.25 -25.70 10.06
C HIS A 36 -6.28 -24.20 10.45
N ASP A 37 -5.11 -23.58 10.46
CA ASP A 37 -4.99 -22.13 10.65
C ASP A 37 -5.33 -21.34 9.38
N PHE A 38 -5.49 -20.03 9.54
CA PHE A 38 -5.85 -19.17 8.43
C PHE A 38 -4.71 -19.00 7.43
N LYS A 39 -3.45 -19.18 7.86
CA LYS A 39 -2.31 -19.19 6.94
C LYS A 39 -2.40 -20.37 5.98
N TRP A 40 -2.67 -21.58 6.49
CA TRP A 40 -2.90 -22.76 5.67
C TRP A 40 -4.02 -22.54 4.65
N TYR A 41 -5.10 -21.86 5.04
CA TYR A 41 -6.18 -21.50 4.12
C TYR A 41 -5.69 -20.59 2.98
N LEU A 42 -4.94 -19.54 3.28
CA LEU A 42 -4.35 -18.66 2.26
C LEU A 42 -3.37 -19.42 1.35
N ASP A 43 -2.53 -20.28 1.93
CA ASP A 43 -1.50 -21.00 1.18
C ASP A 43 -2.05 -22.15 0.32
N ASN A 44 -3.19 -22.76 0.70
CA ASN A 44 -3.69 -24.00 0.06
C ASN A 44 -5.05 -23.85 -0.64
N ILE A 45 -5.89 -22.90 -0.22
CA ILE A 45 -7.23 -22.72 -0.77
C ILE A 45 -7.31 -21.50 -1.70
N ILE A 46 -6.56 -20.42 -1.39
CA ILE A 46 -6.53 -19.20 -2.22
C ILE A 46 -5.08 -18.69 -2.39
N PRO A 47 -4.15 -19.50 -2.93
CA PRO A 47 -2.73 -19.16 -3.03
C PRO A 47 -2.43 -17.92 -3.89
N GLU A 48 -3.35 -17.56 -4.79
CA GLU A 48 -3.25 -16.36 -5.62
C GLU A 48 -3.57 -15.07 -4.86
N LYS A 49 -4.15 -15.16 -3.65
CA LYS A 49 -4.55 -14.00 -2.86
C LYS A 49 -3.32 -13.20 -2.45
N PHE A 50 -3.22 -11.97 -2.95
CA PHE A 50 -2.21 -11.05 -2.45
C PHE A 50 -2.48 -10.67 -0.99
N VAL A 51 -1.45 -10.82 -0.15
CA VAL A 51 -1.43 -10.42 1.26
C VAL A 51 -0.54 -9.17 1.39
N PRO A 52 -1.09 -7.99 1.71
CA PRO A 52 -0.38 -6.71 1.58
C PRO A 52 0.94 -6.57 2.36
N ASP A 53 1.11 -7.28 3.48
CA ASP A 53 2.28 -7.17 4.35
C ASP A 53 3.19 -8.41 4.36
N GLU A 54 2.97 -9.38 3.49
CA GLU A 54 3.78 -10.60 3.39
C GLU A 54 4.48 -10.69 2.02
N ASN A 55 5.77 -11.07 2.02
CA ASN A 55 6.58 -11.17 0.79
C ASN A 55 6.61 -9.86 -0.03
N VAL A 56 6.75 -8.75 0.68
CA VAL A 56 6.84 -7.39 0.13
C VAL A 56 8.09 -6.69 0.64
N HIS A 57 8.61 -5.72 -0.12
CA HIS A 57 9.71 -4.87 0.32
C HIS A 57 9.30 -3.95 1.47
N ALA A 58 8.06 -3.43 1.43
CA ALA A 58 7.49 -2.62 2.50
C ALA A 58 5.97 -2.52 2.35
N PHE A 59 5.30 -2.23 3.47
CA PHE A 59 3.85 -2.04 3.55
C PHE A 59 3.53 -0.89 4.50
N GLY A 60 2.76 0.10 4.04
CA GLY A 60 2.35 1.25 4.85
C GLY A 60 2.07 2.50 4.02
N SER A 61 2.25 3.68 4.62
CA SER A 61 1.97 4.96 3.96
C SER A 61 3.16 5.47 3.17
N VAL A 62 2.93 5.92 1.93
CA VAL A 62 3.95 6.62 1.14
C VAL A 62 3.82 8.12 1.38
N ARG A 63 4.82 8.74 2.00
CA ARG A 63 4.81 10.15 2.40
C ARG A 63 5.90 10.93 1.72
N ASN A 64 5.56 12.13 1.26
CA ASN A 64 6.52 13.15 0.90
C ASN A 64 6.86 14.00 2.15
N PRO A 65 8.09 13.94 2.69
CA PRO A 65 8.46 14.69 3.89
C PRO A 65 8.43 16.21 3.71
N ALA A 66 8.70 16.71 2.49
CA ALA A 66 8.77 18.14 2.21
C ALA A 66 7.39 18.81 2.24
N THR A 67 6.36 18.12 1.77
CA THR A 67 4.98 18.64 1.77
C THR A 67 4.15 18.13 2.95
N GLY A 68 4.59 17.06 3.62
CA GLY A 68 3.81 16.39 4.66
C GLY A 68 2.60 15.62 4.13
N LEU A 69 2.46 15.48 2.82
CA LEU A 69 1.37 14.75 2.17
C LEU A 69 1.72 13.26 1.98
N CYS A 70 0.70 12.43 2.02
CA CYS A 70 0.76 11.01 1.73
C CYS A 70 0.04 10.71 0.42
N LEU A 71 0.47 9.65 -0.28
CA LEU A 71 -0.32 9.10 -1.38
C LEU A 71 -1.68 8.63 -0.83
N ASP A 72 -2.73 8.88 -1.60
CA ASP A 72 -4.10 8.62 -1.20
C ASP A 72 -4.95 8.27 -2.44
N THR A 73 -5.82 7.27 -2.32
CA THR A 73 -6.82 6.97 -3.37
C THR A 73 -7.97 7.98 -3.39
N LEU A 74 -7.97 8.96 -2.48
CA LEU A 74 -8.93 10.07 -2.35
C LEU A 74 -10.38 9.58 -2.30
N GLN A 75 -10.57 8.38 -1.73
CA GLN A 75 -11.86 7.70 -1.62
C GLN A 75 -12.58 7.56 -2.97
N ARG A 76 -11.81 7.55 -4.06
CA ARG A 76 -12.32 7.30 -5.41
C ARG A 76 -12.72 5.83 -5.54
N ASP A 77 -13.63 5.53 -6.47
CA ASP A 77 -14.12 4.17 -6.66
C ASP A 77 -13.05 3.28 -7.34
N GLU A 78 -12.35 2.52 -6.50
CA GLU A 78 -11.29 1.58 -6.91
C GLU A 78 -11.80 0.37 -7.71
N LYS A 79 -13.12 0.24 -7.93
CA LYS A 79 -13.66 -0.70 -8.93
C LYS A 79 -13.29 -0.30 -10.37
N SER A 80 -12.88 0.94 -10.58
CA SER A 80 -12.48 1.49 -11.87
C SER A 80 -11.04 2.03 -11.83
N THR A 81 -10.48 2.36 -12.98
CA THR A 81 -9.20 3.08 -13.05
C THR A 81 -9.35 4.46 -12.42
N ILE A 82 -8.56 4.74 -11.40
CA ILE A 82 -8.53 6.04 -10.72
C ILE A 82 -7.17 6.71 -10.88
N ASN A 83 -7.12 8.04 -10.88
CA ASN A 83 -5.85 8.72 -10.64
C ASN A 83 -5.43 8.51 -9.18
N LEU A 84 -4.13 8.35 -8.94
CA LEU A 84 -3.57 8.36 -7.61
C LEU A 84 -3.36 9.81 -7.17
N GLY A 85 -3.77 10.14 -5.95
CA GLY A 85 -3.68 11.49 -5.43
C GLY A 85 -2.79 11.61 -4.20
N VAL A 86 -2.84 12.80 -3.60
CA VAL A 86 -2.20 13.10 -2.33
C VAL A 86 -3.17 13.75 -1.35
N PHE A 87 -3.02 13.41 -0.07
CA PHE A 87 -3.78 14.02 1.01
C PHE A 87 -2.93 14.11 2.29
N GLY A 88 -3.39 14.85 3.28
CA GLY A 88 -2.74 14.92 4.59
C GLY A 88 -2.60 13.53 5.19
N CYS A 89 -1.40 13.18 5.64
CA CYS A 89 -1.12 11.88 6.24
C CYS A 89 -1.99 11.63 7.47
N GLN A 90 -2.71 10.52 7.50
CA GLN A 90 -3.61 10.16 8.60
C GLN A 90 -2.91 9.22 9.59
N SER A 91 -3.01 9.54 10.88
CA SER A 91 -2.41 8.74 11.96
C SER A 91 -2.98 7.32 11.98
N GLY A 92 -2.11 6.32 11.88
CA GLY A 92 -2.50 4.91 11.78
C GLY A 92 -2.70 4.39 10.36
N GLY A 93 -2.60 5.26 9.34
CA GLY A 93 -2.79 4.92 7.93
C GLY A 93 -4.24 4.56 7.63
N SER A 94 -5.00 5.48 7.04
CA SER A 94 -6.32 5.09 6.52
C SER A 94 -6.17 4.08 5.40
N SER A 95 -7.20 3.28 5.17
CA SER A 95 -7.17 2.30 4.09
C SER A 95 -6.83 2.91 2.73
N SER A 96 -7.22 4.17 2.46
CA SER A 96 -6.91 4.85 1.20
C SER A 96 -5.43 5.28 1.08
N GLN A 97 -4.69 5.33 2.19
CA GLN A 97 -3.28 5.77 2.24
C GLN A 97 -2.27 4.63 2.43
N VAL A 98 -2.72 3.38 2.44
CA VAL A 98 -1.85 2.22 2.67
C VAL A 98 -1.57 1.49 1.35
N PHE A 99 -0.28 1.27 1.09
CA PHE A 99 0.27 0.65 -0.12
C PHE A 99 1.32 -0.40 0.25
N SER A 100 1.51 -1.34 -0.67
CA SER A 100 2.55 -2.37 -0.61
C SER A 100 3.52 -2.12 -1.75
N LEU A 101 4.82 -2.22 -1.49
CA LEU A 101 5.82 -2.35 -2.54
C LEU A 101 6.16 -3.83 -2.68
N SER A 102 5.60 -4.48 -3.70
CA SER A 102 5.74 -5.93 -3.87
C SER A 102 7.17 -6.32 -4.28
N ASN A 103 7.53 -7.59 -4.07
CA ASN A 103 8.81 -8.14 -4.56
C ASN A 103 8.96 -8.15 -6.09
N LYS A 104 7.91 -7.78 -6.83
CA LYS A 104 7.92 -7.60 -8.29
C LYS A 104 8.08 -6.12 -8.68
N ASP A 105 8.51 -5.28 -7.74
CA ASP A 105 8.62 -3.82 -7.90
C ASP A 105 7.28 -3.15 -8.23
N GLU A 106 6.14 -3.64 -7.72
CA GLU A 106 4.84 -2.99 -7.95
C GLU A 106 4.45 -2.15 -6.72
N LEU A 107 4.18 -0.85 -6.91
CA LEU A 107 3.48 -0.07 -5.88
C LEU A 107 1.99 -0.37 -5.99
N ARG A 108 1.45 -1.13 -5.05
CA ARG A 108 0.13 -1.75 -5.21
C ARG A 108 -0.71 -1.77 -3.95
N ARG A 109 -2.00 -1.99 -4.14
CA ARG A 109 -2.95 -2.43 -3.14
C ARG A 109 -3.28 -3.91 -3.41
N GLU A 110 -4.44 -4.35 -2.96
CA GLU A 110 -4.92 -5.73 -3.13
C GLU A 110 -4.93 -6.15 -4.62
N GLU A 111 -5.80 -5.50 -5.40
CA GLU A 111 -6.05 -5.83 -6.81
C GLU A 111 -5.54 -4.76 -7.79
N THR A 112 -5.13 -3.59 -7.29
CA THR A 112 -4.73 -2.45 -8.11
C THR A 112 -3.27 -2.07 -7.93
N CYS A 113 -2.59 -1.75 -9.02
CA CYS A 113 -1.20 -1.37 -9.11
C CYS A 113 -1.10 0.04 -9.70
N ALA A 114 -0.15 0.82 -9.19
CA ALA A 114 0.18 2.13 -9.75
C ALA A 114 0.78 1.93 -11.14
N ASP A 115 0.24 2.64 -12.11
CA ASP A 115 0.61 2.61 -13.51
C ASP A 115 0.82 4.02 -14.03
N SER A 116 1.79 4.18 -14.91
CA SER A 116 1.90 5.39 -15.71
C SER A 116 2.33 5.04 -17.13
N VAL A 117 1.68 5.69 -18.09
CA VAL A 117 2.06 5.60 -19.50
C VAL A 117 2.41 6.99 -19.98
N GLU A 118 3.43 7.10 -20.83
CA GLU A 118 3.72 8.37 -21.49
C GLU A 118 2.49 8.81 -22.28
N ARG A 119 2.11 10.08 -22.14
CA ARG A 119 1.08 10.63 -23.00
C ARG A 119 1.69 10.78 -24.40
N ARG A 120 1.02 10.22 -25.42
CA ARG A 120 1.47 10.20 -26.83
C ARG A 120 1.71 11.59 -27.44
N ASP A 121 1.23 12.63 -26.77
CA ASP A 121 1.27 14.03 -27.19
C ASP A 121 2.47 14.81 -26.61
N GLY A 122 3.31 14.22 -25.74
CA GLY A 122 4.58 14.81 -25.30
C GLY A 122 4.49 16.12 -24.49
N ILE A 123 3.27 16.60 -24.19
CA ILE A 123 3.01 17.95 -23.66
C ILE A 123 2.47 17.92 -22.20
N GLY A 124 2.07 16.75 -21.69
CA GLY A 124 1.46 16.63 -20.37
C GLY A 124 2.27 15.79 -19.39
N LYS A 125 2.49 16.32 -18.18
CA LYS A 125 2.92 15.59 -16.98
C LYS A 125 2.21 14.23 -16.93
N ALA A 126 2.95 13.12 -16.84
CA ALA A 126 2.36 11.79 -16.75
C ALA A 126 1.75 11.61 -15.35
N ASN A 127 0.43 11.48 -15.29
CA ASN A 127 -0.27 11.15 -14.06
C ASN A 127 -0.01 9.69 -13.69
N VAL A 128 -0.11 9.40 -12.39
CA VAL A 128 -0.10 8.02 -11.88
C VAL A 128 -1.53 7.57 -11.67
N ARG A 129 -1.87 6.38 -12.14
CA ARG A 129 -3.20 5.79 -12.03
C ARG A 129 -3.14 4.48 -11.29
N MET A 130 -4.17 4.15 -10.51
CA MET A 130 -4.36 2.80 -9.99
C MET A 130 -5.21 2.02 -10.98
N ILE A 131 -4.65 0.96 -11.56
CA ILE A 131 -5.33 0.05 -12.49
C ILE A 131 -5.18 -1.38 -11.99
N HIS A 132 -5.91 -2.34 -12.57
CA HIS A 132 -5.75 -3.75 -12.19
C HIS A 132 -4.29 -4.22 -12.34
N CYS A 133 -3.79 -4.93 -11.34
CA CYS A 133 -2.47 -5.53 -11.38
C CYS A 133 -2.43 -6.63 -12.44
N THR A 134 -1.61 -6.46 -13.47
CA THR A 134 -1.48 -7.48 -14.53
C THR A 134 -0.29 -8.40 -14.33
N GLY A 135 0.62 -8.05 -13.42
CA GLY A 135 1.88 -8.73 -13.20
C GLY A 135 2.91 -8.42 -14.29
N ALA A 136 4.08 -7.94 -13.87
CA ALA A 136 5.28 -7.82 -14.73
C ALA A 136 5.17 -6.88 -15.95
N MET A 137 4.27 -5.89 -15.95
CA MET A 137 4.32 -4.81 -16.94
C MET A 137 5.32 -3.73 -16.53
N ALA A 138 6.15 -3.28 -17.47
CA ALA A 138 7.12 -2.21 -17.23
C ALA A 138 6.45 -0.90 -16.78
N SER A 139 5.21 -0.65 -17.22
CA SER A 139 4.41 0.53 -16.82
C SER A 139 3.86 0.45 -15.40
N GLN A 140 3.93 -0.73 -14.75
CA GLN A 140 3.55 -0.94 -13.35
C GLN A 140 4.77 -1.15 -12.43
N ALA A 141 5.99 -1.04 -12.96
CA ALA A 141 7.21 -1.29 -12.22
C ALA A 141 7.80 0.00 -11.64
N TRP A 142 8.03 0.00 -10.33
CA TRP A 142 8.47 1.12 -9.50
C TRP A 142 9.69 0.72 -8.67
N LYS A 143 10.83 1.36 -8.94
CA LYS A 143 12.04 1.16 -8.15
C LYS A 143 12.07 2.16 -7.02
N HIS A 144 12.15 1.67 -5.79
CA HIS A 144 12.41 2.53 -4.64
C HIS A 144 13.92 2.66 -4.42
N ILE A 145 14.46 3.86 -4.65
CA ILE A 145 15.84 4.15 -4.28
C ILE A 145 15.83 4.41 -2.77
N LYS A 146 16.55 3.61 -1.98
CA LYS A 146 16.57 3.63 -0.49
C LYS A 146 16.34 5.04 0.08
N ASN A 147 15.14 5.28 0.61
CA ASN A 147 14.67 6.52 1.25
C ASN A 147 14.73 7.80 0.39
N LYS A 148 14.78 7.68 -0.93
CA LYS A 148 14.73 8.79 -1.88
C LYS A 148 13.40 8.81 -2.62
N GLN A 149 13.38 8.65 -3.93
CA GLN A 149 12.18 8.73 -4.76
C GLN A 149 11.73 7.34 -5.22
N LEU A 150 10.44 7.25 -5.55
CA LEU A 150 9.88 6.15 -6.32
C LEU A 150 10.06 6.46 -7.81
N VAL A 151 10.89 5.66 -8.48
CA VAL A 151 11.21 5.81 -9.90
C VAL A 151 10.32 4.88 -10.71
N HIS A 152 9.60 5.44 -11.67
CA HIS A 152 8.84 4.66 -12.63
C HIS A 152 9.79 4.06 -13.67
N SER A 153 9.83 2.72 -13.76
CA SER A 153 10.88 2.01 -14.50
C SER A 153 10.80 2.23 -16.01
N HIS A 154 9.60 2.39 -16.58
CA HIS A 154 9.45 2.55 -18.02
C HIS A 154 9.85 3.95 -18.50
N THR A 155 9.46 5.01 -17.78
CA THR A 155 9.72 6.41 -18.19
C THR A 155 10.96 7.01 -17.56
N SER A 156 11.57 6.33 -16.58
CA SER A 156 12.68 6.86 -15.76
C SER A 156 12.36 8.18 -15.04
N LEU A 157 11.07 8.51 -14.90
CA LEU A 157 10.60 9.67 -14.14
C LEU A 157 10.30 9.27 -12.70
N CYS A 158 10.33 10.26 -11.80
CA CYS A 158 10.07 10.07 -10.39
C CYS A 158 8.70 10.60 -9.99
N MET A 159 8.06 9.90 -9.06
CA MET A 159 6.84 10.38 -8.42
C MET A 159 7.13 11.64 -7.60
N ASP A 160 6.36 12.69 -7.84
CA ASP A 160 6.59 14.02 -7.28
C ASP A 160 5.28 14.60 -6.73
N ALA A 161 5.36 15.14 -5.52
CA ALA A 161 4.25 15.81 -4.84
C ALA A 161 4.56 17.28 -4.50
N GLU A 162 5.64 17.84 -5.06
CA GLU A 162 6.04 19.22 -4.77
C GLU A 162 5.06 20.20 -5.41
N GLY A 163 4.58 21.14 -4.59
CA GLY A 163 3.59 22.14 -4.97
C GLY A 163 2.16 21.62 -5.04
N LEU A 164 1.92 20.35 -4.70
CA LEU A 164 0.59 19.77 -4.62
C LEU A 164 -0.09 20.13 -3.29
N LYS A 165 -1.42 20.14 -3.31
CA LYS A 165 -2.32 20.34 -2.17
C LYS A 165 -3.15 19.08 -1.93
N ASN A 166 -3.86 19.04 -0.81
CA ASN A 166 -4.82 17.99 -0.51
C ASN A 166 -5.84 17.82 -1.65
N GLY A 167 -5.97 16.60 -2.15
CA GLY A 167 -6.91 16.25 -3.22
C GLY A 167 -6.31 16.34 -4.64
N ASP A 168 -5.09 16.85 -4.79
CA ASP A 168 -4.42 16.89 -6.09
C ASP A 168 -3.94 15.49 -6.52
N ASP A 169 -3.81 15.31 -7.84
CA ASP A 169 -3.26 14.09 -8.44
C ASP A 169 -1.74 14.10 -8.39
N VAL A 170 -1.15 12.95 -8.03
CA VAL A 170 0.30 12.78 -8.04
C VAL A 170 0.81 12.63 -9.48
N MET A 171 1.94 13.25 -9.76
CA MET A 171 2.49 13.34 -11.12
C MET A 171 3.92 12.83 -11.16
N LEU A 172 4.34 12.42 -12.36
CA LEU A 172 5.74 12.14 -12.66
C LEU A 172 6.47 13.41 -13.11
N LYS A 173 7.68 13.61 -12.58
CA LYS A 173 8.62 14.65 -13.00
C LYS A 173 10.02 14.06 -13.14
N THR A 174 10.95 14.82 -13.73
CA THR A 174 12.37 14.46 -13.73
C THR A 174 12.84 14.19 -12.30
N CYS A 175 13.59 13.10 -12.14
CA CYS A 175 14.16 12.73 -10.85
C CYS A 175 15.14 13.80 -10.35
N ASP A 176 15.10 14.06 -9.06
CA ASP A 176 15.96 15.00 -8.35
C ASP A 176 16.41 14.34 -7.06
N SER A 177 17.72 14.16 -6.90
CA SER A 177 18.33 13.48 -5.76
C SER A 177 18.04 14.14 -4.41
N ASN A 178 17.62 15.41 -4.39
CA ASN A 178 17.26 16.14 -3.17
C ASN A 178 15.80 15.92 -2.75
N LYS A 179 14.98 15.31 -3.62
CA LYS A 179 13.56 15.06 -3.35
C LYS A 179 13.35 13.68 -2.76
N LEU A 180 12.32 13.59 -1.92
CA LEU A 180 12.01 12.39 -1.15
C LEU A 180 10.54 11.99 -1.32
N MET A 181 10.32 10.70 -1.47
CA MET A 181 9.05 9.99 -1.43
C MET A 181 9.29 8.68 -0.67
N ILE A 182 9.03 8.72 0.63
CA ILE A 182 9.43 7.68 1.57
C ILE A 182 8.23 6.78 1.87
N LEU A 183 8.39 5.48 1.64
CA LEU A 183 7.43 4.48 2.09
C LEU A 183 7.70 4.17 3.57
N TYR A 184 6.85 4.69 4.45
CA TYR A 184 6.89 4.42 5.88
C TYR A 184 6.24 3.09 6.15
N SER A 185 7.06 2.08 6.45
CA SER A 185 6.60 0.72 6.68
C SER A 185 5.94 0.59 8.06
N ALA A 186 4.68 0.16 8.09
CA ALA A 186 3.96 -0.25 9.30
C ALA A 186 4.60 -1.50 9.95
N ILE A 187 5.35 -2.29 9.16
CA ILE A 187 6.10 -3.45 9.66
C ILE A 187 7.16 -3.01 10.68
N HIS A 188 7.79 -1.84 10.46
CA HIS A 188 8.82 -1.31 11.37
C HIS A 188 8.24 -0.62 12.61
N GLN A 189 7.06 0.00 12.54
CA GLN A 189 6.43 0.57 13.73
C GLN A 189 5.92 -0.49 14.70
N TRP A 190 5.49 -1.66 14.22
CA TRP A 190 5.09 -2.77 15.10
C TRP A 190 6.30 -3.39 15.83
N LEU A 191 7.42 -3.59 15.12
CA LEU A 191 8.69 -4.05 15.70
C LEU A 191 9.26 -3.06 16.72
N LEU A 192 9.27 -1.76 16.41
CA LEU A 192 9.76 -0.73 17.32
C LEU A 192 8.85 -0.53 18.55
N ALA A 193 7.54 -0.74 18.41
CA ALA A 193 6.60 -0.63 19.52
C ALA A 193 6.55 -1.88 20.44
N HIS A 194 6.97 -3.06 19.94
CA HIS A 194 6.86 -4.33 20.69
C HIS A 194 8.21 -5.05 20.91
N CYS A 195 9.33 -4.52 20.43
CA CYS A 195 10.66 -5.07 20.67
C CYS A 195 11.73 -3.95 20.79
N PRO A 196 11.90 -3.34 21.98
CA PRO A 196 12.86 -2.25 22.19
C PRO A 196 14.32 -2.70 22.28
N LEU A 197 14.64 -3.96 21.97
CA LEU A 197 15.97 -4.57 22.20
C LEU A 197 16.76 -4.88 20.92
N VAL A 198 16.42 -4.27 19.78
CA VAL A 198 17.28 -4.33 18.58
C VAL A 198 17.84 -2.94 18.29
N VAL A 199 18.81 -2.55 19.11
CA VAL A 199 19.87 -1.59 18.79
C VAL A 199 21.19 -2.22 19.24
#